data_AF-K2B6L2-F1
#
_entry.id   AF-K2B6L2-F1
#
_cell.length_a   1.000
_cell.length_b   1.000
_cell.length_c   1.000
_cell.angle_alpha   90.00
_cell.angle_beta   90.00
_cell.angle_gamma   90.00
#
_symmetry.space_group_name_H-M   'P 1'
#
loop_
_entity.id
_entity.type
_entity.pdbx_description
1 polymer ?
#
loop_
_entity_poly.entity_id
_entity_poly.type
_entity_poly.pdbx_seq_one_letter_code
_entity_poly.pdbx_strand_id
1 'polypeptide(L)'
;MPMNAQKLNPILTQLDEFSVFYQQARTAKSRRNFSRLYSLCIDFLKKHPKNIIAHLNLIDMYAYKGEYEKICELIDRLCIYYPDEKQFLNAQKELFEKDMAEGHYKN
;
A
#
# COMPACT_ATOMS: atom_id res chain seq x y z
N MET A 1 -16.82 -41.64 -7.89
CA MET A 1 -15.43 -41.47 -7.46
C MET A 1 -15.32 -40.15 -6.71
N PRO A 2 -14.90 -40.11 -5.44
CA PRO A 2 -14.80 -38.85 -4.71
C PRO A 2 -13.55 -38.09 -5.18
N MET A 3 -13.72 -36.81 -5.52
CA MET A 3 -12.61 -35.90 -5.81
C MET A 3 -11.72 -35.80 -4.58
N ASN A 4 -10.45 -36.12 -4.77
CA ASN A 4 -9.42 -36.02 -3.76
C ASN A 4 -9.21 -34.53 -3.46
N ALA A 5 -9.65 -34.06 -2.29
CA ALA A 5 -9.34 -32.72 -1.80
C ALA A 5 -7.84 -32.66 -1.49
N GLN A 6 -7.03 -32.37 -2.49
CA GLN A 6 -5.61 -32.07 -2.31
C GLN A 6 -5.52 -30.87 -1.37
N LYS A 7 -5.00 -31.08 -0.16
CA LYS A 7 -4.61 -30.00 0.73
C LYS A 7 -3.59 -29.14 -0.02
N LEU A 8 -4.02 -27.98 -0.53
CA LEU A 8 -3.11 -27.05 -1.18
C LEU A 8 -1.98 -26.68 -0.20
N ASN A 9 -0.75 -26.69 -0.72
CA ASN A 9 0.44 -26.35 0.06
C ASN A 9 0.35 -24.86 0.48
N PRO A 10 0.38 -24.54 1.79
CA PRO A 10 0.28 -23.17 2.30
C PRO A 10 1.30 -22.19 1.68
N ILE A 11 2.50 -22.67 1.36
CA ILE A 11 3.56 -21.86 0.75
C ILE A 11 3.19 -21.49 -0.69
N LEU A 12 2.66 -22.43 -1.46
CA LEU A 12 2.21 -22.18 -2.84
C LEU A 12 1.01 -21.22 -2.84
N THR A 13 0.05 -21.41 -1.92
CA THR A 13 -1.10 -20.50 -1.80
C THR A 13 -0.71 -19.07 -1.39
N GLN A 14 0.34 -18.91 -0.58
CA GLN A 14 0.82 -17.60 -0.17
C GLN A 14 1.56 -16.89 -1.33
N LEU A 15 2.39 -17.63 -2.09
CA LEU A 15 3.05 -17.07 -3.26
C LEU A 15 2.04 -16.60 -4.33
N ASP A 16 0.94 -17.35 -4.48
CA ASP A 16 -0.16 -17.01 -5.36
C ASP A 16 -0.92 -15.77 -4.88
N GLU A 17 -1.21 -15.64 -3.59
CA GLU A 17 -1.93 -14.48 -3.02
C GLU A 17 -1.17 -13.15 -3.24
N PHE A 18 0.15 -13.15 -3.02
CA PHE A 18 0.99 -11.97 -3.21
C PHE A 18 1.06 -11.58 -4.70
N SER A 19 1.24 -12.56 -5.57
CA SER A 19 1.30 -12.35 -7.02
C SER A 19 -0.01 -11.78 -7.54
N VAL A 20 -1.14 -12.31 -7.09
CA VAL A 20 -2.48 -11.81 -7.43
C VAL A 20 -2.66 -10.38 -6.93
N PHE A 21 -2.30 -10.09 -5.67
CA PHE A 21 -2.39 -8.75 -5.12
C PHE A 21 -1.58 -7.74 -5.94
N TYR A 22 -0.31 -8.02 -6.21
CA TYR A 22 0.56 -7.10 -6.95
C TYR A 22 0.05 -6.83 -8.37
N GLN A 23 -0.45 -7.86 -9.07
CA GLN A 23 -1.04 -7.67 -10.40
C GLN A 23 -2.32 -6.82 -10.36
N GLN A 24 -3.20 -7.08 -9.39
CA GLN A 24 -4.44 -6.31 -9.24
C GLN A 24 -4.19 -4.87 -8.81
N ALA A 25 -3.26 -4.64 -7.87
CA ALA A 25 -2.86 -3.30 -7.44
C ALA A 25 -2.25 -2.50 -8.61
N ARG A 26 -1.33 -3.11 -9.38
CA ARG A 26 -0.76 -2.49 -10.58
C ARG A 26 -1.83 -2.13 -11.61
N THR A 27 -2.79 -3.02 -11.85
CA THR A 27 -3.88 -2.79 -12.79
C THR A 27 -4.85 -1.71 -12.31
N ALA A 28 -5.17 -1.68 -11.02
CA ALA A 28 -6.02 -0.64 -10.44
C ALA A 28 -5.33 0.73 -10.51
N LYS A 29 -4.02 0.78 -10.20
CA LYS A 29 -3.20 1.99 -10.30
C LYS A 29 -3.10 2.51 -11.75
N SER A 30 -2.85 1.64 -12.72
CA SER A 30 -2.76 2.06 -14.14
C SER A 30 -4.09 2.58 -14.69
N ARG A 31 -5.21 2.05 -14.20
CA ARG A 31 -6.57 2.52 -14.55
C ARG A 31 -7.04 3.70 -13.70
N ARG A 32 -6.20 4.25 -12.81
CA ARG A 32 -6.56 5.28 -11.82
C ARG A 32 -7.81 4.93 -10.99
N ASN A 33 -8.06 3.63 -10.80
CA ASN A 33 -9.18 3.16 -9.99
C ASN A 33 -8.76 3.11 -8.51
N PHE A 34 -8.70 4.29 -7.89
CA PHE A 34 -8.23 4.46 -6.52
C PHE A 34 -9.15 3.84 -5.47
N SER A 35 -10.45 3.74 -5.73
CA SER A 35 -11.38 3.03 -4.84
C SER A 35 -11.06 1.53 -4.77
N ARG A 36 -10.81 0.90 -5.93
CA ARG A 36 -10.39 -0.50 -5.99
C ARG A 36 -9.01 -0.69 -5.38
N LEU A 37 -8.05 0.18 -5.69
CA LEU A 37 -6.70 0.12 -5.13
C LEU A 37 -6.71 0.19 -3.60
N TYR A 38 -7.49 1.12 -3.04
CA TYR A 38 -7.66 1.25 -1.59
C TYR A 38 -8.19 -0.04 -0.98
N SER A 39 -9.29 -0.58 -1.52
CA SER A 39 -9.92 -1.80 -0.99
C SER A 39 -8.95 -2.98 -1.02
N LEU A 40 -8.21 -3.15 -2.13
CA LEU A 40 -7.19 -4.19 -2.25
C LEU A 40 -6.09 -4.06 -1.19
N CYS A 41 -5.56 -2.86 -0.99
CA CYS A 41 -4.50 -2.64 -0.01
C CYS A 41 -5.00 -2.89 1.42
N ILE A 42 -6.18 -2.38 1.78
CA ILE A 42 -6.75 -2.59 3.12
C ILE A 42 -7.00 -4.08 3.39
N ASP A 43 -7.60 -4.80 2.44
CA ASP A 43 -7.88 -6.23 2.63
C ASP A 43 -6.60 -7.06 2.69
N PHE A 44 -5.58 -6.70 1.92
CA PHE A 44 -4.28 -7.36 1.96
C PHE A 44 -3.55 -7.08 3.28
N LEU A 45 -3.56 -5.83 3.75
CA LEU A 45 -2.92 -5.42 5.01
C LEU A 45 -3.58 -6.04 6.25
N LYS A 46 -4.85 -6.42 6.22
CA LYS A 46 -5.49 -7.19 7.32
C LYS A 46 -4.78 -8.53 7.57
N LYS A 47 -4.25 -9.15 6.52
CA LYS A 47 -3.52 -10.43 6.59
C LYS A 47 -2.02 -10.23 6.67
N HIS A 48 -1.52 -9.20 5.99
CA HIS A 48 -0.10 -8.90 5.82
C HIS A 48 0.20 -7.46 6.28
N PRO A 49 0.06 -7.14 7.58
CA PRO A 49 0.09 -5.75 8.07
C PRO A 49 1.43 -5.04 7.86
N LYS A 50 2.50 -5.80 7.68
CA LYS A 50 3.85 -5.30 7.37
C LYS A 50 4.22 -5.48 5.90
N ASN A 51 3.25 -5.42 4.98
CA ASN A 51 3.58 -5.42 3.55
C ASN A 51 3.84 -3.98 3.08
N ILE A 52 5.10 -3.68 2.77
CA ILE A 52 5.51 -2.33 2.37
C ILE A 52 4.87 -1.88 1.05
N ILE A 53 4.70 -2.80 0.08
CA ILE A 53 4.12 -2.47 -1.23
C ILE A 53 2.65 -2.03 -1.10
N ALA A 54 1.89 -2.66 -0.21
CA ALA A 54 0.51 -2.26 0.05
C ALA A 54 0.43 -0.85 0.68
N HIS A 55 1.32 -0.55 1.62
CA HIS A 55 1.40 0.79 2.22
C HIS A 55 1.86 1.85 1.21
N LEU A 56 2.86 1.57 0.37
CA LEU A 56 3.30 2.49 -0.69
C LEU A 56 2.19 2.79 -1.70
N ASN A 57 1.39 1.79 -2.08
CA ASN A 57 0.23 2.02 -2.95
C ASN A 57 -0.84 2.90 -2.29
N LEU A 58 -1.01 2.85 -0.97
CA LEU A 58 -1.89 3.76 -0.24
C LEU A 58 -1.31 5.19 -0.23
N ILE A 59 -0.01 5.35 0.00
CA ILE A 59 0.68 6.66 -0.08
C ILE A 59 0.49 7.28 -1.47
N ASP A 60 0.77 6.55 -2.54
CA ASP A 60 0.58 7.03 -3.91
C ASP A 60 -0.86 7.47 -4.19
N MET A 61 -1.83 6.72 -3.66
CA MET A 61 -3.25 7.01 -3.82
C MET A 61 -3.66 8.28 -3.05
N TYR A 62 -3.18 8.45 -1.83
CA TYR A 62 -3.42 9.66 -1.05
C TYR A 62 -2.73 10.89 -1.65
N ALA A 63 -1.51 10.74 -2.16
CA ALA A 63 -0.79 11.80 -2.88
C ALA A 63 -1.57 12.26 -4.10
N TYR A 64 -2.10 11.33 -4.91
CA TYR A 64 -2.94 11.66 -6.05
C TYR A 64 -4.19 12.47 -5.67
N LYS A 65 -4.77 12.19 -4.50
CA LYS A 65 -5.96 12.89 -4.00
C LYS A 65 -5.64 14.18 -3.25
N GLY A 66 -4.37 14.49 -3.02
CA GLY A 66 -3.94 15.59 -2.15
C GLY A 66 -4.28 15.37 -0.67
N GLU A 67 -4.47 14.12 -0.24
CA GLU A 67 -4.79 13.77 1.16
C GLU A 67 -3.48 13.60 1.98
N TYR A 68 -2.66 14.65 2.06
CA TYR A 68 -1.30 14.61 2.62
C TYR A 68 -1.25 14.29 4.11
N GLU A 69 -2.27 14.67 4.89
CA GLU A 69 -2.37 14.33 6.31
C GLU A 69 -2.41 12.80 6.50
N LYS A 70 -3.14 12.10 5.64
CA LYS A 70 -3.21 10.63 5.69
C LYS A 70 -1.91 9.96 5.28
N ILE A 71 -1.13 10.60 4.40
CA ILE A 71 0.22 10.14 4.05
C ILE A 71 1.10 10.22 5.30
N CYS A 72 1.08 11.35 6.01
CA CYS A 72 1.87 11.55 7.22
C CYS A 72 1.54 10.52 8.31
N GLU A 73 0.25 10.29 8.59
CA GLU A 73 -0.20 9.26 9.54
C GLU A 73 0.24 7.84 9.14
N LEU A 74 0.27 7.55 7.84
CA LEU A 74 0.70 6.27 7.32
C LEU A 74 2.22 6.09 7.45
N ILE A 75 3.00 7.13 7.13
CA ILE A 75 4.44 7.13 7.31
C ILE A 75 4.82 6.97 8.78
N ASP A 76 4.14 7.65 9.71
CA ASP A 76 4.39 7.51 11.14
C ASP A 76 4.21 6.06 11.61
N ARG A 77 3.19 5.35 11.09
CA ARG A 77 3.00 3.92 11.34
C ARG A 77 4.10 3.06 10.71
N LEU A 78 4.53 3.38 9.49
CA LEU A 78 5.63 2.67 8.82
C LEU A 78 6.94 2.80 9.59
N CYS A 79 7.24 3.95 10.19
CA CYS A 79 8.42 4.15 11.02
C CYS A 79 8.47 3.22 12.24
N ILE A 80 7.31 2.75 12.73
CA ILE A 80 7.23 1.75 13.80
C ILE A 80 7.54 0.35 13.27
N TYR A 81 7.11 0.04 12.04
CA TYR A 81 7.31 -1.28 11.43
C TYR A 81 8.71 -1.47 10.83
N TYR A 82 9.34 -0.38 10.37
CA TYR A 82 10.63 -0.37 9.68
C TYR A 82 11.56 0.67 10.31
N PRO A 83 12.08 0.41 11.53
CA PRO A 83 12.92 1.37 12.23
C PRO A 83 14.22 1.70 11.48
N ASP A 84 14.78 0.74 10.74
CA ASP A 84 16.00 0.93 9.96
C ASP A 84 15.78 1.90 8.78
N GLU A 85 14.55 1.96 8.26
CA GLU A 85 14.15 2.84 7.15
C GLU A 85 13.57 4.17 7.65
N LYS A 86 13.49 4.39 8.97
CA LYS A 86 12.82 5.54 9.58
C LYS A 86 13.35 6.87 9.07
N GLN A 87 14.66 6.99 8.85
CA GLN A 87 15.25 8.22 8.34
C GLN A 87 14.75 8.52 6.92
N PHE A 88 14.68 7.52 6.06
CA PHE A 88 14.16 7.65 4.70
C PHE A 88 12.66 7.96 4.69
N LEU A 89 11.88 7.26 5.52
CA LEU A 89 10.46 7.48 5.67
C LEU A 89 10.14 8.91 6.17
N ASN A 90 10.86 9.40 7.18
CA ASN A 90 10.73 10.77 7.66
C ASN A 90 11.10 11.79 6.58
N ALA A 91 12.16 11.55 5.80
CA ALA A 91 12.51 12.42 4.68
C ALA A 91 11.39 12.49 3.63
N GLN A 92 10.72 11.36 3.33
CA GLN A 92 9.53 11.40 2.47
C GLN A 92 8.38 12.21 3.07
N LYS A 93 8.13 12.07 4.38
CA LYS A 93 7.10 12.84 5.08
C LYS A 93 7.35 14.34 4.98
N GLU A 94 8.59 14.78 5.20
CA GLU A 94 8.98 16.18 5.08
C GLU A 94 8.75 16.73 3.66
N LEU A 95 8.99 15.93 2.62
CA LEU A 95 8.68 16.32 1.23
C LEU A 95 7.18 16.55 1.04
N PHE A 96 6.33 15.65 1.56
CA PHE A 96 4.88 15.80 1.49
C PHE A 96 4.34 16.98 2.30
N GLU A 97 4.89 17.23 3.49
CA GLU A 97 4.54 18.40 4.31
C GLU A 97 4.95 19.72 3.65
N LYS A 98 6.09 19.72 2.95
CA LYS A 98 6.55 20.87 2.16
C LYS A 98 5.64 21.12 0.96
N ASP A 99 5.30 20.08 0.20
CA ASP A 99 4.35 20.18 -0.92
C ASP A 99 3.00 20.76 -0.44
N MET A 100 2.60 20.41 0.79
CA MET A 100 1.43 20.97 1.45
C MET A 100 1.58 22.43 1.86
N ALA A 101 2.73 22.84 2.37
CA ALA A 101 2.97 24.24 2.72
C ALA A 101 3.08 25.15 1.49
N GLU A 102 3.61 24.64 0.37
CA GLU A 102 3.87 25.42 -0.84
C GLU A 102 2.64 25.64 -1.73
N GLY A 103 1.52 25.00 -1.42
CA GLY A 103 0.24 25.38 -2.03
C GLY A 103 0.05 24.92 -3.47
N HIS A 104 0.74 23.86 -3.94
CA HIS A 104 0.58 23.28 -5.29
C HIS A 104 -0.82 22.62 -5.53
N TYR A 105 -1.87 23.09 -4.84
CA TYR A 105 -3.21 22.50 -4.75
C TYR A 105 -4.22 22.95 -5.81
N LYS A 106 -3.85 23.83 -6.73
CA LYS A 106 -4.77 24.28 -7.77
C LYS A 106 -4.04 24.47 -9.09
N ASN A 107 -4.19 23.49 -9.98
CA ASN A 107 -4.41 23.71 -11.40
C ASN A 107 -5.34 22.61 -11.92
#